data_AF-A0A834EHY5-F1
#
_entry.id   AF-A0A834EHY5-F1
#
_cell.length_a   1.000
_cell.length_b   1.000
_cell.length_c   1.000
_cell.angle_alpha   90.00
_cell.angle_beta   90.00
_cell.angle_gamma   90.00
#
_symmetry.space_group_name_H-M   'P 1'
#
loop_
_entity.id
_entity.type
_entity.pdbx_description
1 polymer ?
#
loop_
_entity_poly.entity_id
_entity_poly.type
_entity_poly.pdbx_seq_one_letter_code
_entity_poly.pdbx_strand_id
1 'polypeptide(L)'
;MVNNYLEALPKKMCAQMPQLNWVDLEGNGIKYLTNSSFLSCDALTVLFLPRNQIDFVPEKTFSSLKNLGELDLSSNLIKELPAHIFKDLKLLQKLNLSSNPLLYLHKNQFESLKQLQSLDLERIEIPNINTHMFQPMRNLSHIYFKNFRYCSYAPHVRICMPLTDGISSFEDLLANNILRICVWVIAFITCFGNLFVIGTRSFIKSENMTHAMSIKILCCADCLMGVYLFFIGFFDIKYRGQYQKYALLWMESFQCHLMGVLAMLSTEVSVLLLTYLTLEKFLVIVFPFSNIRPGKQQTSVILIGIWIVGFVIAVIPFSNKDYFGNFYGKNGVCFPLYYDQTEDIGSEGYSLGIFLGVNLLAFLIIVFSYGIMFCSIKKTALQTTKVRHRIGREVAVANRFFFIVFSDAICWIPVFVIKILSLFQVEIPDTITSWVVIFFLPVNSALNPILYTFTTSVFKDKLKQLLHRHQRKSIFQMKKKSLSTSIVWADDYSSVKLGVLNKITFGDSMIKPMS
;
A
#
# COMPACT_ATOMS: atom_id res chain seq x y z
N MET A 1 5.57 43.97 -17.11
CA MET A 1 5.31 44.53 -15.76
C MET A 1 5.14 43.35 -14.83
N VAL A 2 6.23 42.81 -14.30
CA VAL A 2 6.22 41.58 -13.49
C VAL A 2 6.22 41.96 -12.01
N ASN A 3 5.45 41.25 -11.18
CA ASN A 3 5.38 41.43 -9.73
C ASN A 3 5.00 42.87 -9.29
N ASN A 4 3.89 43.40 -9.83
CA ASN A 4 3.33 44.69 -9.40
C ASN A 4 1.89 44.52 -8.86
N TYR A 5 1.26 45.62 -8.46
CA TYR A 5 -0.10 45.62 -7.91
C TYR A 5 -1.18 45.96 -8.97
N LEU A 6 -0.97 45.55 -10.22
CA LEU A 6 -1.93 45.86 -11.28
C LEU A 6 -3.20 45.00 -11.11
N GLU A 7 -4.34 45.62 -10.79
CA GLU A 7 -5.61 44.90 -10.59
C GLU A 7 -6.42 44.71 -11.88
N ALA A 8 -6.17 45.53 -12.91
CA ALA A 8 -6.88 45.48 -14.17
C ALA A 8 -6.01 45.98 -15.32
N LEU A 9 -6.23 45.42 -16.51
CA LEU A 9 -5.55 45.88 -17.72
C LEU A 9 -6.18 47.17 -18.27
N PRO A 10 -5.37 48.12 -18.77
CA PRO A 10 -5.88 49.30 -19.44
C PRO A 10 -6.68 48.90 -20.69
N LYS A 11 -7.84 49.55 -20.89
CA LYS A 11 -8.70 49.30 -22.05
C LYS A 11 -7.95 49.66 -23.33
N LYS A 12 -8.02 48.78 -24.35
CA LYS A 12 -7.40 49.00 -25.67
C LYS A 12 -5.89 49.28 -25.62
N MET A 13 -5.16 48.58 -24.76
CA MET A 13 -3.71 48.71 -24.62
C MET A 13 -2.95 48.66 -25.97
N CYS A 14 -3.34 47.75 -26.86
CA CYS A 14 -2.70 47.59 -28.17
C CYS A 14 -3.10 48.65 -29.20
N ALA A 15 -4.15 49.44 -28.96
CA ALA A 15 -4.41 50.62 -29.79
C ALA A 15 -3.36 51.73 -29.55
N GLN A 16 -2.79 51.78 -28.35
CA GLN A 16 -1.72 52.71 -28.00
C GLN A 16 -0.33 52.13 -28.32
N MET A 17 -0.20 50.80 -28.28
CA MET A 17 1.05 50.07 -28.57
C MET A 17 0.82 48.98 -29.62
N PRO A 18 0.68 49.34 -30.91
CA PRO A 18 0.31 48.39 -31.97
C PRO A 18 1.42 47.38 -32.34
N GLN A 19 2.68 47.67 -31.98
CA GLN A 19 3.85 46.81 -32.24
C GLN A 19 4.19 45.88 -31.07
N LEU A 20 3.26 45.70 -30.14
CA LEU A 20 3.48 44.92 -28.93
C LEU A 20 3.48 43.42 -29.25
N ASN A 21 4.67 42.82 -29.22
CA ASN A 21 4.88 41.41 -29.56
C ASN A 21 4.95 40.50 -28.32
N TRP A 22 5.41 41.03 -27.19
CA TRP A 22 5.60 40.28 -25.96
C TRP A 22 4.97 41.03 -24.79
N VAL A 23 4.10 40.35 -24.05
CA VAL A 23 3.47 40.89 -22.84
C VAL A 23 3.70 39.92 -21.69
N ASP A 24 4.38 40.42 -20.67
CA ASP A 24 4.57 39.72 -19.41
C ASP A 24 3.97 40.52 -18.25
N LEU A 25 2.96 39.91 -17.64
CA LEU A 25 2.14 40.43 -16.55
C LEU A 25 2.09 39.42 -15.39
N GLU A 26 3.11 38.59 -15.27
CA GLU A 26 3.24 37.65 -14.17
C GLU A 26 3.15 38.36 -12.80
N GLY A 27 2.49 37.71 -11.83
CA GLY A 27 2.57 38.09 -10.43
C GLY A 27 1.89 39.42 -10.13
N ASN A 28 0.88 39.79 -10.92
CA ASN A 28 0.05 40.96 -10.65
C ASN A 28 -1.23 40.56 -9.89
N GLY A 29 -2.03 41.56 -9.54
CA GLY A 29 -3.33 41.36 -8.88
C GLY A 29 -4.50 41.31 -9.86
N ILE A 30 -4.29 40.92 -11.12
CA ILE A 30 -5.32 41.06 -12.17
C ILE A 30 -6.49 40.14 -11.85
N LYS A 31 -7.68 40.71 -11.65
CA LYS A 31 -8.89 39.96 -11.25
C LYS A 31 -9.73 39.47 -12.43
N TYR A 32 -9.78 40.22 -13.52
CA TYR A 32 -10.63 39.89 -14.66
C TYR A 32 -10.03 40.34 -15.99
N LEU A 33 -10.33 39.57 -17.04
CA LEU A 33 -10.07 39.96 -18.43
C LEU A 33 -11.39 40.42 -19.07
N THR A 34 -11.29 41.31 -20.05
CA THR A 34 -12.45 41.80 -20.81
C THR A 34 -12.28 41.49 -22.29
N ASN A 35 -13.38 41.47 -23.03
CA ASN A 35 -13.37 41.35 -24.50
C ASN A 35 -12.51 42.44 -25.18
N SER A 36 -12.26 43.56 -24.50
CA SER A 36 -11.46 44.68 -25.01
C SER A 36 -10.01 44.69 -24.51
N SER A 37 -9.61 43.75 -23.64
CA SER A 37 -8.28 43.75 -23.03
C SER A 37 -7.17 43.55 -24.07
N PHE A 38 -7.41 42.67 -25.04
CA PHE A 38 -6.45 42.35 -26.11
C PHE A 38 -6.97 42.67 -27.52
N LEU A 39 -7.98 43.54 -27.61
CA LEU A 39 -8.53 43.96 -28.89
C LEU A 39 -7.43 44.68 -29.71
N SER A 40 -7.28 44.28 -30.98
CA SER A 40 -6.28 44.83 -31.92
C SER A 40 -4.81 44.54 -31.56
N CYS A 41 -4.54 43.53 -30.73
CA CYS A 41 -3.19 43.02 -30.47
C CYS A 41 -2.73 42.00 -31.52
N ASP A 42 -2.86 42.31 -32.82
CA ASP A 42 -2.61 41.33 -33.89
C ASP A 42 -1.13 40.92 -34.00
N ALA A 43 -0.20 41.74 -33.51
CA ALA A 43 1.24 41.48 -33.53
C ALA A 43 1.74 40.62 -32.36
N LEU A 44 0.90 40.38 -31.34
CA LEU A 44 1.30 39.71 -30.11
C LEU A 44 1.61 38.22 -30.35
N THR A 45 2.80 37.80 -29.94
CA THR A 45 3.29 36.42 -30.07
C THR A 45 3.40 35.70 -28.72
N VAL A 46 3.62 36.43 -27.62
CA VAL A 46 3.75 35.86 -26.27
C VAL A 46 2.91 36.63 -25.27
N LEU A 47 2.08 35.92 -24.50
CA LEU A 47 1.24 36.47 -23.44
C LEU A 47 1.40 35.64 -22.16
N PHE A 48 2.02 36.24 -21.15
CA PHE A 48 2.17 35.68 -19.81
C PHE A 48 1.29 36.43 -18.81
N LEU A 49 0.37 35.69 -18.19
CA LEU A 49 -0.49 36.11 -17.09
C LEU A 49 -0.41 35.18 -15.85
N PRO A 50 0.69 34.44 -15.58
CA PRO A 50 0.69 33.53 -14.46
C PRO A 50 0.67 34.25 -13.12
N ARG A 51 0.25 33.55 -12.05
CA ARG A 51 0.21 34.09 -10.68
C ARG A 51 -0.61 35.39 -10.55
N ASN A 52 -1.78 35.44 -11.18
CA ASN A 52 -2.76 36.51 -11.03
C ASN A 52 -4.01 36.00 -10.28
N GLN A 53 -5.08 36.79 -10.23
CA GLN A 53 -6.34 36.45 -9.55
C GLN A 53 -7.50 36.29 -10.55
N ILE A 54 -7.20 35.88 -11.78
CA ILE A 54 -8.19 35.82 -12.87
C ILE A 54 -9.16 34.68 -12.59
N ASP A 55 -10.44 34.99 -12.37
CA ASP A 55 -11.49 34.00 -12.11
C ASP A 55 -12.39 33.75 -13.34
N PHE A 56 -12.49 34.73 -14.23
CA PHE A 56 -13.36 34.72 -15.39
C PHE A 56 -12.65 35.18 -16.67
N VAL A 57 -12.80 34.39 -17.74
CA VAL A 57 -12.27 34.69 -19.08
C VAL A 57 -13.43 34.72 -20.09
N PRO A 58 -13.84 35.91 -20.57
CA PRO A 58 -14.88 36.05 -21.59
C PRO A 58 -14.53 35.36 -22.93
N GLU A 59 -15.53 34.81 -23.64
CA GLU A 59 -15.36 33.99 -24.86
C GLU A 59 -14.49 34.62 -25.97
N LYS A 60 -14.52 35.95 -26.15
CA LYS A 60 -13.82 36.65 -27.23
C LYS A 60 -12.48 37.27 -26.82
N THR A 61 -12.03 37.02 -25.60
CA THR A 61 -10.84 37.67 -25.02
C THR A 61 -9.58 37.51 -25.89
N PHE A 62 -9.38 36.34 -26.49
CA PHE A 62 -8.18 36.04 -27.29
C PHE A 62 -8.41 36.06 -28.81
N SER A 63 -9.60 36.46 -29.29
CA SER A 63 -9.98 36.36 -30.70
C SER A 63 -9.11 37.20 -31.67
N SER A 64 -8.51 38.30 -31.19
CA SER A 64 -7.59 39.13 -31.96
C SER A 64 -6.14 38.59 -31.98
N LEU A 65 -5.79 37.63 -31.13
CA LEU A 65 -4.41 37.15 -30.94
C LEU A 65 -4.01 36.08 -31.96
N LYS A 66 -4.18 36.39 -33.26
CA LYS A 66 -4.02 35.40 -34.35
C LYS A 66 -2.57 34.90 -34.52
N ASN A 67 -1.60 35.70 -34.10
CA ASN A 67 -0.17 35.39 -34.19
C ASN A 67 0.43 34.85 -32.88
N LEU A 68 -0.42 34.58 -31.87
CA LEU A 68 0.05 34.12 -30.57
C LEU A 68 0.66 32.72 -30.69
N GLY A 69 1.91 32.60 -30.26
CA GLY A 69 2.65 31.35 -30.16
C GLY A 69 2.66 30.77 -28.75
N GLU A 70 2.59 31.60 -27.73
CA GLU A 70 2.70 31.17 -26.33
C GLU A 70 1.71 31.91 -25.42
N LEU A 71 0.93 31.13 -24.67
CA LEU A 71 -0.07 31.62 -23.73
C LEU A 71 0.09 30.91 -22.38
N ASP A 72 0.35 31.69 -21.33
CA ASP A 72 0.40 31.20 -19.96
C ASP A 72 -0.68 31.88 -19.10
N LEU A 73 -1.61 31.08 -18.59
CA LEU A 73 -2.67 31.46 -17.65
C LEU A 73 -2.56 30.68 -16.33
N SER A 74 -1.41 30.07 -16.05
CA SER A 74 -1.22 29.19 -14.88
C SER A 74 -1.32 29.94 -13.56
N SER A 75 -1.62 29.21 -12.49
CA SER A 75 -1.72 29.77 -11.12
C SER A 75 -2.68 30.98 -11.04
N ASN A 76 -3.88 30.82 -11.60
CA ASN A 76 -4.99 31.77 -11.49
C ASN A 76 -6.18 31.10 -10.78
N LEU A 77 -7.35 31.72 -10.79
CA LEU A 77 -8.57 31.26 -10.13
C LEU A 77 -9.65 30.81 -11.13
N ILE A 78 -9.26 30.43 -12.34
CA ILE A 78 -10.17 30.11 -13.44
C ILE A 78 -10.90 28.81 -13.13
N LYS A 79 -12.24 28.88 -13.01
CA LYS A 79 -13.09 27.72 -12.73
C LYS A 79 -13.65 27.05 -13.97
N GLU A 80 -13.93 27.86 -15.00
CA GLU A 80 -14.51 27.41 -16.26
C GLU A 80 -13.89 28.18 -17.43
N LEU A 81 -13.70 27.49 -18.55
CA LEU A 81 -13.25 28.09 -19.80
C LEU A 81 -14.37 27.98 -20.83
N PRO A 82 -14.73 29.07 -21.55
CA PRO A 82 -15.66 28.98 -22.66
C PRO A 82 -15.19 27.97 -23.72
N ALA A 83 -16.13 27.20 -24.29
CA ALA A 83 -15.83 26.10 -25.22
C ALA A 83 -15.00 26.49 -26.45
N HIS A 84 -15.04 27.76 -26.87
CA HIS A 84 -14.39 28.26 -28.08
C HIS A 84 -13.34 29.34 -27.81
N ILE A 85 -12.89 29.48 -26.57
CA ILE A 85 -11.94 30.53 -26.16
C ILE A 85 -10.60 30.49 -26.94
N PHE A 86 -10.20 29.31 -27.41
CA PHE A 86 -8.97 29.10 -28.18
C PHE A 86 -9.17 28.94 -29.69
N LYS A 87 -10.38 29.16 -30.21
CA LYS A 87 -10.74 28.86 -31.61
C LYS A 87 -9.87 29.59 -32.64
N ASP A 88 -9.52 30.85 -32.35
CA ASP A 88 -8.79 31.72 -33.27
C ASP A 88 -7.26 31.62 -33.13
N LEU A 89 -6.75 30.92 -32.11
CA LEU A 89 -5.32 30.77 -31.79
C LEU A 89 -4.63 29.68 -32.62
N LYS A 90 -4.69 29.80 -33.94
CA LYS A 90 -4.25 28.75 -34.88
C LYS A 90 -2.75 28.51 -34.89
N LEU A 91 -1.96 29.49 -34.46
CA LEU A 91 -0.49 29.45 -34.44
C LEU A 91 0.07 29.12 -33.05
N LEU A 92 -0.79 28.86 -32.06
CA LEU A 92 -0.36 28.60 -30.69
C LEU A 92 0.46 27.31 -30.62
N GLN A 93 1.64 27.41 -30.03
CA GLN A 93 2.61 26.33 -29.84
C GLN A 93 2.68 25.89 -28.38
N LYS A 94 2.48 26.80 -27.43
CA LYS A 94 2.48 26.47 -26.00
C LYS A 94 1.27 27.06 -25.30
N LEU A 95 0.62 26.21 -24.51
CA LEU A 95 -0.51 26.60 -23.68
C LEU A 95 -0.29 26.06 -22.27
N ASN A 96 -0.30 26.96 -21.29
CA ASN A 96 -0.22 26.60 -19.89
C ASN A 96 -1.49 27.04 -19.14
N LEU A 97 -2.21 26.07 -18.59
CA LEU A 97 -3.41 26.27 -17.78
C LEU A 97 -3.23 25.75 -16.35
N SER A 98 -2.04 25.25 -16.01
CA SER A 98 -1.79 24.53 -14.76
C SER A 98 -2.14 25.34 -13.51
N SER A 99 -2.40 24.63 -12.41
CA SER A 99 -2.72 25.24 -11.11
C SER A 99 -3.91 26.21 -11.16
N ASN A 100 -4.92 25.91 -11.98
CA ASN A 100 -6.23 26.56 -11.95
C ASN A 100 -7.29 25.59 -11.40
N PRO A 101 -8.28 26.05 -10.63
CA PRO A 101 -9.36 25.23 -10.08
C PRO A 101 -10.44 24.91 -11.14
N LEU A 102 -10.03 24.45 -12.33
CA LEU A 102 -10.94 24.12 -13.42
C LEU A 102 -11.82 22.92 -13.04
N LEU A 103 -13.14 23.09 -13.17
CA LEU A 103 -14.12 22.05 -12.84
C LEU A 103 -14.28 21.01 -13.96
N TYR A 104 -14.18 21.47 -15.22
CA TYR A 104 -14.30 20.61 -16.39
C TYR A 104 -13.60 21.21 -17.60
N LEU A 105 -13.26 20.35 -18.56
CA LEU A 105 -12.79 20.74 -19.89
C LEU A 105 -13.78 20.23 -20.93
N HIS A 106 -14.19 21.08 -21.86
CA HIS A 106 -15.05 20.65 -22.96
C HIS A 106 -14.32 19.65 -23.89
N LYS A 107 -15.06 18.70 -24.47
CA LYS A 107 -14.49 17.69 -25.38
C LYS A 107 -13.71 18.31 -26.55
N ASN A 108 -14.16 19.47 -27.02
CA ASN A 108 -13.61 20.17 -28.18
C ASN A 108 -12.77 21.39 -27.78
N GLN A 109 -12.38 21.53 -26.51
CA GLN A 109 -11.67 22.70 -25.98
C GLN A 109 -10.41 23.05 -26.79
N PHE A 110 -9.70 22.02 -27.28
CA PHE A 110 -8.42 22.15 -27.99
C PHE A 110 -8.51 21.83 -29.48
N GLU A 111 -9.72 21.73 -30.05
CA GLU A 111 -9.94 21.26 -31.44
C GLU A 111 -9.23 22.12 -32.50
N SER A 112 -9.11 23.44 -32.26
CA SER A 112 -8.47 24.41 -33.16
C SER A 112 -6.94 24.42 -33.09
N LEU A 113 -6.34 23.88 -32.02
CA LEU A 113 -4.93 24.06 -31.66
C LEU A 113 -4.00 23.06 -32.39
N LYS A 114 -4.05 23.03 -33.71
CA LYS A 114 -3.32 22.05 -34.54
C LYS A 114 -1.79 22.19 -34.50
N GLN A 115 -1.29 23.39 -34.17
CA GLN A 115 0.15 23.70 -34.07
C GLN A 115 0.71 23.54 -32.66
N LEU A 116 -0.12 23.16 -31.68
CA LEU A 116 0.31 23.07 -30.29
C LEU A 116 1.37 21.98 -30.13
N GLN A 117 2.47 22.35 -29.47
CA GLN A 117 3.62 21.50 -29.19
C GLN A 117 3.73 21.16 -27.71
N SER A 118 3.29 22.05 -26.81
CA SER A 118 3.29 21.86 -25.36
C SER A 118 1.95 22.25 -24.76
N LEU A 119 1.38 21.37 -23.95
CA LEU A 119 0.15 21.61 -23.18
C LEU A 119 0.38 21.26 -21.71
N ASP A 120 0.25 22.25 -20.85
CA ASP A 120 0.37 22.06 -19.41
C ASP A 120 -1.00 22.14 -18.72
N LEU A 121 -1.39 21.02 -18.11
CA LEU A 121 -2.61 20.80 -17.34
C LEU A 121 -2.26 20.25 -15.93
N GLU A 122 -1.05 20.52 -15.43
CA GLU A 122 -0.65 20.10 -14.09
C GLU A 122 -1.61 20.67 -13.04
N ARG A 123 -1.89 19.88 -11.99
CA ARG A 123 -2.82 20.23 -10.90
C ARG A 123 -4.27 20.53 -11.35
N ILE A 124 -4.68 20.08 -12.54
CA ILE A 124 -6.07 20.10 -13.00
C ILE A 124 -6.65 18.67 -12.98
N GLU A 125 -7.82 18.51 -12.37
CA GLU A 125 -8.59 17.27 -12.44
C GLU A 125 -9.49 17.27 -13.67
N ILE A 126 -9.53 16.16 -14.42
CA ILE A 126 -10.33 16.06 -15.65
C ILE A 126 -11.25 14.83 -15.51
N PRO A 127 -12.43 14.96 -14.87
CA PRO A 127 -13.29 13.82 -14.56
C PRO A 127 -13.76 13.03 -15.79
N ASN A 128 -14.00 13.72 -16.91
CA ASN A 128 -14.50 13.15 -18.17
C ASN A 128 -13.41 13.11 -19.25
N ILE A 129 -12.18 12.79 -18.88
CA ILE A 129 -11.05 12.72 -19.82
C ILE A 129 -11.31 11.66 -20.89
N ASN A 130 -11.01 11.98 -22.15
CA ASN A 130 -11.20 11.09 -23.29
C ASN A 130 -10.09 11.29 -24.33
N THR A 131 -9.71 10.22 -25.03
CA THR A 131 -8.72 10.26 -26.12
C THR A 131 -9.08 11.29 -27.20
N HIS A 132 -10.38 11.45 -27.49
CA HIS A 132 -10.87 12.42 -28.48
C HIS A 132 -10.53 13.88 -28.15
N MET A 133 -10.28 14.22 -26.88
CA MET A 133 -9.94 15.58 -26.46
C MET A 133 -8.56 16.01 -26.96
N PHE A 134 -7.62 15.05 -27.08
CA PHE A 134 -6.22 15.32 -27.42
C PHE A 134 -5.85 14.90 -28.85
N GLN A 135 -6.65 14.06 -29.49
CA GLN A 135 -6.48 13.61 -30.89
C GLN A 135 -6.29 14.73 -31.93
N PRO A 136 -6.97 15.89 -31.86
CA PRO A 136 -6.81 16.96 -32.85
C PRO A 136 -5.40 17.57 -32.91
N MET A 137 -4.67 17.55 -31.78
CA MET A 137 -3.35 18.18 -31.63
C MET A 137 -2.25 17.23 -32.09
N ARG A 138 -2.07 17.10 -33.41
CA ARG A 138 -1.11 16.15 -34.01
C ARG A 138 0.36 16.51 -33.80
N ASN A 139 0.67 17.80 -33.59
CA ASN A 139 2.03 18.29 -33.34
C ASN A 139 2.40 18.28 -31.85
N LEU A 140 1.51 17.81 -30.97
CA LEU A 140 1.74 17.84 -29.53
C LEU A 140 2.88 16.90 -29.16
N SER A 141 3.92 17.47 -28.57
CA SER A 141 5.16 16.77 -28.22
C SER A 141 5.29 16.57 -26.71
N HIS A 142 4.83 17.55 -25.93
CA HIS A 142 4.86 17.56 -24.47
C HIS A 142 3.45 17.77 -23.93
N ILE A 143 3.04 16.94 -22.98
CA ILE A 143 1.82 17.13 -22.21
C ILE A 143 2.09 16.88 -20.73
N TYR A 144 1.63 17.79 -19.89
CA TYR A 144 1.78 17.69 -18.44
C TYR A 144 0.39 17.52 -17.84
N PHE A 145 0.19 16.44 -17.12
CA PHE A 145 -1.05 16.12 -16.44
C PHE A 145 -0.84 16.11 -14.94
N LYS A 146 -1.94 16.21 -14.20
CA LYS A 146 -1.95 15.95 -12.76
C LYS A 146 -1.64 14.49 -12.43
N ASN A 147 -2.20 13.53 -13.16
CA ASN A 147 -2.13 12.10 -12.81
C ASN A 147 -1.46 11.28 -13.94
N PHE A 148 -0.56 10.37 -13.57
CA PHE A 148 0.15 9.46 -14.47
C PHE A 148 -0.81 8.71 -15.42
N ARG A 149 -1.99 8.31 -14.93
CA ARG A 149 -2.99 7.59 -15.74
C ARG A 149 -3.52 8.38 -16.94
N TYR A 150 -3.45 9.71 -16.91
CA TYR A 150 -3.96 10.55 -18.00
C TYR A 150 -3.12 10.43 -19.27
N CYS A 151 -1.86 10.00 -19.16
CA CYS A 151 -1.01 9.72 -20.30
C CYS A 151 -1.54 8.61 -21.22
N SER A 152 -2.35 7.67 -20.70
CA SER A 152 -3.00 6.65 -21.55
C SER A 152 -4.04 7.23 -22.51
N TYR A 153 -4.56 8.44 -22.25
CA TYR A 153 -5.53 9.12 -23.12
C TYR A 153 -4.87 9.91 -24.27
N ALA A 154 -3.55 10.11 -24.21
CA ALA A 154 -2.80 10.84 -25.24
C ALA A 154 -1.60 10.01 -25.77
N PRO A 155 -1.84 8.81 -26.34
CA PRO A 155 -0.77 7.88 -26.70
C PRO A 155 0.10 8.35 -27.88
N HIS A 156 -0.35 9.33 -28.66
CA HIS A 156 0.41 9.91 -29.77
C HIS A 156 1.45 10.94 -29.32
N VAL A 157 1.40 11.37 -28.06
CA VAL A 157 2.32 12.38 -27.51
C VAL A 157 3.62 11.72 -27.09
N ARG A 158 4.76 12.35 -27.43
CA ARG A 158 6.10 11.79 -27.19
C ARG A 158 6.49 11.82 -25.72
N ILE A 159 6.25 12.94 -25.03
CA ILE A 159 6.63 13.15 -23.64
C ILE A 159 5.36 13.50 -22.86
N CYS A 160 4.99 12.62 -21.94
CA CYS A 160 3.87 12.84 -21.02
C CYS A 160 4.35 12.79 -19.58
N MET A 161 4.02 13.81 -18.79
CA MET A 161 4.35 13.89 -17.36
C MET A 161 3.08 13.80 -16.51
N PRO A 162 3.13 13.22 -15.30
CA PRO A 162 4.31 12.61 -14.66
C PRO A 162 4.69 11.26 -15.30
N LEU A 163 5.95 10.84 -15.13
CA LEU A 163 6.49 9.58 -15.68
C LEU A 163 6.21 8.35 -14.79
N THR A 164 5.75 8.59 -13.57
CA THR A 164 5.57 7.56 -12.53
C THR A 164 4.54 8.05 -11.51
N ASP A 165 3.83 7.12 -10.89
CA ASP A 165 3.04 7.32 -9.66
C ASP A 165 3.85 6.89 -8.41
N GLY A 166 5.18 6.81 -8.53
CA GLY A 166 6.12 6.28 -7.54
C GLY A 166 6.30 4.77 -7.57
N ILE A 167 5.23 4.04 -7.91
CA ILE A 167 5.14 2.59 -7.86
C ILE A 167 5.40 1.99 -9.25
N SER A 168 4.72 2.55 -10.24
CA SER A 168 4.68 2.14 -11.64
C SER A 168 5.49 3.10 -12.50
N SER A 169 6.03 2.61 -13.61
CA SER A 169 6.62 3.41 -14.68
C SER A 169 5.80 3.27 -15.95
N PHE A 170 6.15 4.02 -17.00
CA PHE A 170 5.55 3.84 -18.33
C PHE A 170 5.67 2.40 -18.87
N GLU A 171 6.79 1.74 -18.58
CA GLU A 171 7.07 0.42 -19.12
C GLU A 171 6.55 -0.70 -18.21
N ASP A 172 6.57 -0.50 -16.89
CA ASP A 172 6.39 -1.57 -15.92
C ASP A 172 5.44 -1.21 -14.77
N LEU A 173 4.69 -2.20 -14.27
CA LEU A 173 3.78 -2.03 -13.13
C LEU A 173 4.52 -1.74 -11.83
N LEU A 174 5.65 -2.42 -11.58
CA LEU A 174 6.57 -2.10 -10.49
C LEU A 174 7.87 -1.57 -11.07
N ALA A 175 8.16 -0.28 -10.94
CA ALA A 175 9.35 0.34 -11.52
C ALA A 175 10.67 -0.16 -10.90
N ASN A 176 10.66 -0.48 -9.60
CA ASN A 176 11.88 -0.84 -8.86
C ASN A 176 12.15 -2.35 -8.87
N ASN A 177 13.30 -2.75 -9.40
CA ASN A 177 13.74 -4.15 -9.44
C ASN A 177 13.84 -4.81 -8.05
N ILE A 178 14.21 -4.05 -7.01
CA ILE A 178 14.28 -4.58 -5.64
C ILE A 178 12.85 -4.91 -5.16
N LEU A 179 11.90 -4.01 -5.38
CA LEU A 179 10.50 -4.23 -4.99
C LEU A 179 9.91 -5.47 -5.70
N ARG A 180 10.25 -5.70 -6.97
CA ARG A 180 9.82 -6.91 -7.71
C ARG A 180 10.27 -8.20 -7.02
N ILE A 181 11.54 -8.25 -6.59
CA ILE A 181 12.08 -9.41 -5.87
C ILE A 181 11.38 -9.55 -4.51
N CYS A 182 11.22 -8.44 -3.80
CA CYS A 182 10.55 -8.42 -2.49
C CYS A 182 9.11 -8.92 -2.56
N VAL A 183 8.32 -8.56 -3.58
CA VAL A 183 6.94 -9.02 -3.75
C VAL A 183 6.86 -10.55 -3.74
N TRP A 184 7.68 -11.21 -4.54
CA TRP A 184 7.69 -12.67 -4.60
C TRP A 184 8.14 -13.29 -3.28
N VAL A 185 9.24 -12.80 -2.71
CA VAL A 185 9.78 -13.33 -1.45
C VAL A 185 8.74 -13.21 -0.32
N ILE A 186 8.12 -12.05 -0.18
CA ILE A 186 7.11 -11.82 0.86
C ILE A 186 5.85 -12.63 0.58
N ALA A 187 5.35 -12.69 -0.66
CA ALA A 187 4.20 -13.52 -1.02
C ALA A 187 4.40 -14.99 -0.62
N PHE A 188 5.57 -15.56 -0.94
CA PHE A 188 5.91 -16.93 -0.56
C PHE A 188 6.00 -17.12 0.94
N ILE A 189 6.72 -16.24 1.66
CA ILE A 189 6.86 -16.35 3.12
C ILE A 189 5.50 -16.23 3.80
N THR A 190 4.67 -15.28 3.38
CA THR A 190 3.36 -15.03 3.97
C THR A 190 2.40 -16.20 3.70
N CYS A 191 2.29 -16.69 2.46
CA CYS A 191 1.41 -17.81 2.14
C CYS A 191 1.84 -19.11 2.83
N PHE A 192 3.10 -19.52 2.63
CA PHE A 192 3.59 -20.81 3.15
C PHE A 192 3.79 -20.78 4.67
N GLY A 193 4.27 -19.66 5.21
CA GLY A 193 4.45 -19.47 6.64
C GLY A 193 3.13 -19.59 7.40
N ASN A 194 2.10 -18.85 6.99
CA ASN A 194 0.79 -18.90 7.64
C ASN A 194 0.10 -20.26 7.47
N LEU A 195 0.17 -20.88 6.28
CA LEU A 195 -0.38 -22.22 6.06
C LEU A 195 0.29 -23.28 6.94
N PHE A 196 1.62 -23.19 7.09
CA PHE A 196 2.38 -24.06 7.98
C PHE A 196 1.95 -23.92 9.45
N VAL A 197 1.69 -22.69 9.91
CA VAL A 197 1.20 -22.44 11.28
C VAL A 197 -0.20 -23.02 11.48
N ILE A 198 -1.12 -22.82 10.51
CA ILE A 198 -2.47 -23.39 10.55
C ILE A 198 -2.39 -24.92 10.64
N GLY A 199 -1.58 -25.55 9.79
CA GLY A 199 -1.39 -27.01 9.82
C GLY A 199 -0.82 -27.48 11.15
N THR A 200 0.30 -26.92 11.59
CA THR A 200 0.98 -27.30 12.84
C THR A 200 0.07 -27.16 14.06
N ARG A 201 -0.71 -26.08 14.14
CA ARG A 201 -1.65 -25.82 15.24
C ARG A 201 -2.90 -26.70 15.17
N SER A 202 -3.25 -27.23 14.00
CA SER A 202 -4.38 -28.16 13.84
C SER A 202 -4.02 -29.58 14.26
N PHE A 203 -2.77 -30.00 14.05
CA PHE A 203 -2.29 -31.34 14.45
C PHE A 203 -1.82 -31.43 15.91
N ILE A 204 -1.27 -30.35 16.47
CA ILE A 204 -0.79 -30.36 17.86
C ILE A 204 -1.91 -29.89 18.79
N LYS A 205 -2.42 -30.81 19.62
CA LYS A 205 -3.44 -30.52 20.64
C LYS A 205 -2.91 -29.44 21.60
N SER A 206 -3.48 -28.23 21.51
CA SER A 206 -3.08 -27.09 22.33
C SER A 206 -3.80 -27.05 23.67
N GLU A 207 -3.10 -26.63 24.74
CA GLU A 207 -3.71 -26.44 26.07
C GLU A 207 -4.87 -25.42 26.06
N ASN A 208 -4.77 -24.35 25.26
CA ASN A 208 -5.78 -23.30 25.13
C ASN A 208 -6.40 -23.30 23.73
N MET A 209 -7.56 -23.95 23.59
CA MET A 209 -8.26 -24.09 22.31
C MET A 209 -8.73 -22.74 21.74
N THR A 210 -9.24 -21.82 22.56
CA THR A 210 -9.71 -20.50 22.12
C THR A 210 -8.60 -19.67 21.49
N HIS A 211 -7.49 -19.56 22.20
CA HIS A 211 -6.31 -18.86 21.72
C HIS A 211 -5.70 -19.48 20.45
N ALA A 212 -5.71 -20.81 20.34
CA ALA A 212 -5.27 -21.49 19.13
C ALA A 212 -6.21 -21.22 17.94
N MET A 213 -7.52 -21.09 18.17
CA MET A 213 -8.48 -20.69 17.14
C MET A 213 -8.24 -19.26 16.66
N SER A 214 -8.04 -18.30 17.57
CA SER A 214 -7.77 -16.90 17.22
C SER A 214 -6.50 -16.76 16.35
N ILE A 215 -5.43 -17.48 16.68
CA ILE A 215 -4.20 -17.48 15.85
C ILE A 215 -4.46 -18.08 14.47
N LYS A 216 -5.23 -19.18 14.37
CA LYS A 216 -5.56 -19.77 13.06
C LYS A 216 -6.33 -18.79 12.19
N ILE A 217 -7.29 -18.07 12.77
CA ILE A 217 -8.10 -17.07 12.06
C ILE A 217 -7.24 -15.87 11.63
N LEU A 218 -6.30 -15.42 12.46
CA LEU A 218 -5.32 -14.41 12.07
C LEU A 218 -4.45 -14.87 10.89
N CYS A 219 -3.94 -16.10 10.93
CA CYS A 219 -3.19 -16.66 9.80
C CYS A 219 -4.03 -16.76 8.51
N CYS A 220 -5.34 -16.99 8.61
CA CYS A 220 -6.23 -16.95 7.45
C CYS A 220 -6.32 -15.54 6.85
N ALA A 221 -6.41 -14.50 7.68
CA ALA A 221 -6.38 -13.12 7.22
C ALA A 221 -5.04 -12.81 6.55
N ASP A 222 -3.92 -13.10 7.21
CA ASP A 222 -2.57 -12.86 6.68
C ASP A 222 -2.29 -13.63 5.36
N CYS A 223 -2.84 -14.83 5.18
CA CYS A 223 -2.76 -15.54 3.90
C CYS A 223 -3.37 -14.74 2.73
N LEU A 224 -4.43 -13.94 2.97
CA LEU A 224 -5.04 -13.12 1.92
C LEU A 224 -4.07 -12.05 1.40
N MET A 225 -3.26 -11.43 2.28
CA MET A 225 -2.18 -10.53 1.87
C MET A 225 -1.16 -11.23 0.97
N GLY A 226 -0.80 -12.48 1.29
CA GLY A 226 0.12 -13.27 0.46
C GLY A 226 -0.46 -13.58 -0.94
N VAL A 227 -1.76 -13.89 -1.01
CA VAL A 227 -2.47 -14.10 -2.29
C VAL A 227 -2.51 -12.82 -3.11
N TYR A 228 -2.82 -11.69 -2.48
CA TYR A 228 -2.78 -10.37 -3.12
C TYR A 228 -1.40 -10.09 -3.76
N LEU A 229 -0.31 -10.22 -2.99
CA LEU A 229 1.04 -9.97 -3.51
C LEU A 229 1.43 -10.94 -4.63
N PHE A 230 1.01 -12.19 -4.56
CA PHE A 230 1.25 -13.17 -5.63
C PHE A 230 0.63 -12.70 -6.96
N PHE A 231 -0.60 -12.21 -6.93
CA PHE A 231 -1.26 -11.69 -8.13
C PHE A 231 -0.63 -10.39 -8.62
N ILE A 232 -0.23 -9.46 -7.74
CA ILE A 232 0.53 -8.27 -8.14
C ILE A 232 1.83 -8.67 -8.85
N GLY A 233 2.58 -9.63 -8.30
CA GLY A 233 3.79 -10.15 -8.96
C GLY A 233 3.51 -10.82 -10.30
N PHE A 234 2.38 -11.52 -10.44
CA PHE A 234 1.95 -12.12 -11.70
C PHE A 234 1.62 -11.05 -12.77
N PHE A 235 0.87 -10.01 -12.41
CA PHE A 235 0.50 -8.93 -13.34
C PHE A 235 1.67 -8.02 -13.68
N ASP A 236 2.64 -7.83 -12.78
CA ASP A 236 3.91 -7.17 -13.09
C ASP A 236 4.66 -7.90 -14.23
N ILE A 237 4.72 -9.23 -14.18
CA ILE A 237 5.33 -10.02 -15.27
C ILE A 237 4.51 -9.90 -16.56
N LYS A 238 3.17 -9.94 -16.45
CA LYS A 238 2.26 -9.91 -17.61
C LYS A 238 2.35 -8.61 -18.42
N TYR A 239 2.49 -7.46 -17.75
CA TYR A 239 2.47 -6.16 -18.40
C TYR A 239 3.85 -5.53 -18.61
N ARG A 240 4.92 -6.28 -18.33
CA ARG A 240 6.30 -5.83 -18.41
C ARG A 240 6.67 -5.25 -19.78
N GLY A 241 7.34 -4.10 -19.79
CA GLY A 241 7.77 -3.39 -20.99
C GLY A 241 6.66 -2.70 -21.81
N GLN A 242 5.38 -2.87 -21.43
CA GLN A 242 4.23 -2.33 -22.17
C GLN A 242 3.11 -1.84 -21.25
N TYR A 243 3.41 -1.52 -19.98
CA TYR A 243 2.40 -1.22 -18.97
C TYR A 243 1.50 -0.03 -19.37
N GLN A 244 2.03 1.03 -19.97
CA GLN A 244 1.26 2.19 -20.44
C GLN A 244 0.01 1.83 -21.26
N LYS A 245 0.10 0.80 -22.12
CA LYS A 245 -1.01 0.35 -22.97
C LYS A 245 -2.12 -0.33 -22.16
N TYR A 246 -1.75 -1.00 -21.08
CA TYR A 246 -2.66 -1.80 -20.26
C TYR A 246 -3.01 -1.13 -18.93
N ALA A 247 -2.39 -0.01 -18.56
CA ALA A 247 -2.57 0.64 -17.27
C ALA A 247 -4.04 0.95 -16.97
N LEU A 248 -4.74 1.61 -17.90
CA LEU A 248 -6.17 1.93 -17.75
C LEU A 248 -7.02 0.65 -17.65
N LEU A 249 -6.79 -0.30 -18.56
CA LEU A 249 -7.50 -1.59 -18.59
C LEU A 249 -7.30 -2.39 -17.30
N TRP A 250 -6.11 -2.35 -16.72
CA TRP A 250 -5.77 -3.01 -15.47
C TRP A 250 -6.46 -2.34 -14.29
N MET A 251 -6.30 -1.03 -14.13
CA MET A 251 -6.83 -0.28 -12.99
C MET A 251 -8.37 -0.20 -12.95
N GLU A 252 -9.04 -0.28 -14.11
CA GLU A 252 -10.50 -0.37 -14.18
C GLU A 252 -11.02 -1.81 -14.16
N SER A 253 -10.14 -2.81 -14.18
CA SER A 253 -10.56 -4.21 -14.20
C SER A 253 -11.13 -4.66 -12.87
N PHE A 254 -12.08 -5.59 -12.96
CA PHE A 254 -12.57 -6.36 -11.82
C PHE A 254 -11.43 -7.07 -11.05
N GLN A 255 -10.35 -7.45 -11.73
CA GLN A 255 -9.21 -8.13 -11.12
C GLN A 255 -8.48 -7.19 -10.14
N CYS A 256 -8.20 -5.95 -10.56
CA CYS A 256 -7.60 -4.94 -9.71
C CYS A 256 -8.49 -4.61 -8.51
N HIS A 257 -9.79 -4.42 -8.73
CA HIS A 257 -10.75 -4.17 -7.65
C HIS A 257 -10.80 -5.30 -6.62
N LEU A 258 -10.81 -6.56 -7.08
CA LEU A 258 -10.77 -7.73 -6.21
C LEU A 258 -9.47 -7.79 -5.41
N MET A 259 -8.32 -7.47 -6.02
CA MET A 259 -7.04 -7.43 -5.31
C MET A 259 -7.03 -6.38 -4.21
N GLY A 260 -7.59 -5.20 -4.47
CA GLY A 260 -7.75 -4.16 -3.47
C GLY A 260 -8.64 -4.55 -2.29
N VAL A 261 -9.77 -5.23 -2.57
CA VAL A 261 -10.65 -5.79 -1.53
C VAL A 261 -9.92 -6.81 -0.67
N LEU A 262 -9.16 -7.72 -1.28
CA LEU A 262 -8.39 -8.73 -0.55
C LEU A 262 -7.33 -8.10 0.35
N ALA A 263 -6.60 -7.11 -0.18
CA ALA A 263 -5.58 -6.41 0.58
C ALA A 263 -6.18 -5.64 1.76
N MET A 264 -7.25 -4.87 1.52
CA MET A 264 -7.95 -4.12 2.56
C MET A 264 -8.54 -5.03 3.64
N LEU A 265 -9.23 -6.09 3.23
CA LEU A 265 -9.78 -7.08 4.15
C LEU A 265 -8.68 -7.71 5.00
N SER A 266 -7.56 -8.06 4.39
CA SER A 266 -6.42 -8.66 5.10
C SER A 266 -5.83 -7.71 6.14
N THR A 267 -5.54 -6.46 5.78
CA THR A 267 -4.90 -5.52 6.71
C THR A 267 -5.81 -5.19 7.89
N GLU A 268 -7.07 -4.86 7.62
CA GLU A 268 -8.00 -4.42 8.66
C GLU A 268 -8.40 -5.55 9.60
N VAL A 269 -8.71 -6.73 9.06
CA VAL A 269 -9.03 -7.90 9.90
C VAL A 269 -7.83 -8.28 10.76
N SER A 270 -6.60 -8.26 10.23
CA SER A 270 -5.40 -8.57 11.01
C SER A 270 -5.20 -7.59 12.17
N VAL A 271 -5.38 -6.28 11.98
CA VAL A 271 -5.25 -5.27 13.05
C VAL A 271 -6.33 -5.46 14.14
N LEU A 272 -7.58 -5.68 13.74
CA LEU A 272 -8.67 -5.92 14.69
C LEU A 272 -8.49 -7.22 15.48
N LEU A 273 -8.02 -8.29 14.82
CA LEU A 273 -7.71 -9.57 15.46
C LEU A 273 -6.53 -9.46 16.42
N LEU A 274 -5.47 -8.72 16.05
CA LEU A 274 -4.36 -8.41 16.95
C LEU A 274 -4.90 -7.67 18.17
N THR A 275 -5.65 -6.59 17.99
CA THR A 275 -6.27 -5.83 19.10
C THR A 275 -7.06 -6.74 20.02
N TYR A 276 -7.93 -7.61 19.48
CA TYR A 276 -8.67 -8.59 20.27
C TYR A 276 -7.74 -9.54 21.06
N LEU A 277 -6.72 -10.12 20.42
CA LEU A 277 -5.74 -11.00 21.08
C LEU A 277 -5.03 -10.29 22.23
N THR A 278 -4.69 -9.01 22.07
CA THR A 278 -4.05 -8.22 23.12
C THR A 278 -4.96 -7.95 24.30
N LEU A 279 -6.23 -7.62 24.04
CA LEU A 279 -7.24 -7.39 25.08
C LEU A 279 -7.59 -8.69 25.82
N GLU A 280 -7.70 -9.82 25.12
CA GLU A 280 -7.88 -11.13 25.75
C GLU A 280 -6.75 -11.42 26.75
N LYS A 281 -5.50 -11.14 26.39
CA LYS A 281 -4.35 -11.31 27.29
C LYS A 281 -4.32 -10.30 28.43
N PHE A 282 -4.64 -9.06 28.14
CA PHE A 282 -4.75 -8.01 29.15
C PHE A 282 -5.72 -8.43 30.27
N LEU A 283 -6.92 -8.88 29.92
CA LEU A 283 -7.92 -9.33 30.91
C LEU A 283 -7.42 -10.51 31.75
N VAL A 284 -6.77 -11.50 31.13
CA VAL A 284 -6.28 -12.69 31.84
C VAL A 284 -5.13 -12.38 32.80
N ILE A 285 -4.24 -11.45 32.44
CA ILE A 285 -3.03 -11.15 33.22
C ILE A 285 -3.33 -10.12 34.31
N VAL A 286 -4.05 -9.05 34.00
CA VAL A 286 -4.31 -7.96 34.94
C VAL A 286 -5.43 -8.32 35.92
N PHE A 287 -6.43 -9.10 35.48
CA PHE A 287 -7.60 -9.46 36.29
C PHE A 287 -7.78 -10.98 36.39
N PRO A 288 -6.83 -11.71 37.03
CA PRO A 288 -6.83 -13.17 37.03
C PRO A 288 -8.07 -13.80 37.70
N PHE A 289 -8.70 -13.11 38.65
CA PHE A 289 -9.88 -13.56 39.41
C PHE A 289 -11.20 -12.99 38.91
N SER A 290 -11.21 -12.15 37.85
CA SER A 290 -12.48 -11.70 37.30
C SER A 290 -13.14 -12.82 36.49
N ASN A 291 -14.47 -12.93 36.59
CA ASN A 291 -15.28 -13.83 35.75
C ASN A 291 -15.45 -13.32 34.30
N ILE A 292 -14.73 -12.27 33.90
CA ILE A 292 -14.85 -11.59 32.60
C ILE A 292 -14.06 -12.35 31.51
N ARG A 293 -14.09 -13.68 31.54
CA ARG A 293 -13.41 -14.51 30.51
C ARG A 293 -14.42 -14.90 29.43
N PRO A 294 -14.20 -14.49 28.17
CA PRO A 294 -15.10 -14.91 27.10
C PRO A 294 -15.06 -16.43 26.95
N GLY A 295 -16.24 -17.04 26.96
CA GLY A 295 -16.39 -18.47 26.69
C GLY A 295 -16.10 -18.80 25.22
N LYS A 296 -15.95 -20.09 24.88
CA LYS A 296 -15.67 -20.54 23.50
C LYS A 296 -16.66 -19.99 22.48
N GLN A 297 -17.96 -20.03 22.79
CA GLN A 297 -19.00 -19.51 21.91
C GLN A 297 -18.91 -17.99 21.75
N GLN A 298 -18.69 -17.26 22.85
CA GLN A 298 -18.52 -15.81 22.81
C GLN A 298 -17.29 -15.40 21.98
N THR A 299 -16.15 -16.07 22.16
CA THR A 299 -14.96 -15.86 21.32
C THR A 299 -15.26 -16.12 19.85
N SER A 300 -15.95 -17.22 19.51
CA SER A 300 -16.33 -17.49 18.12
C SER A 300 -17.23 -16.40 17.52
N VAL A 301 -18.21 -15.90 18.27
CA VAL A 301 -19.08 -14.80 17.83
C VAL A 301 -18.28 -13.51 17.59
N ILE A 302 -17.37 -13.16 18.51
CA ILE A 302 -16.52 -11.97 18.36
C ILE A 302 -15.64 -12.09 17.11
N LEU A 303 -15.00 -13.24 16.89
CA LEU A 303 -14.12 -13.45 15.73
C LEU A 303 -14.88 -13.40 14.41
N ILE A 304 -16.09 -13.95 14.34
CA ILE A 304 -16.97 -13.83 13.17
C ILE A 304 -17.38 -12.37 12.97
N GLY A 305 -17.71 -11.65 14.04
CA GLY A 305 -18.03 -10.23 14.01
C GLY A 305 -16.89 -9.38 13.43
N ILE A 306 -15.65 -9.65 13.83
CA ILE A 306 -14.46 -8.96 13.28
C ILE A 306 -14.34 -9.18 11.76
N TRP A 307 -14.56 -10.40 11.27
CA TRP A 307 -14.56 -10.68 9.83
C TRP A 307 -15.67 -9.98 9.08
N ILE A 308 -16.88 -9.94 9.65
CA ILE A 308 -18.01 -9.20 9.06
C ILE A 308 -17.67 -7.71 8.97
N VAL A 309 -17.14 -7.11 10.05
CA VAL A 309 -16.73 -5.70 10.06
C VAL A 309 -15.66 -5.44 8.99
N GLY A 310 -14.62 -6.29 8.91
CA GLY A 310 -13.58 -6.14 7.88
C GLY A 310 -14.13 -6.27 6.46
N PHE A 311 -15.06 -7.18 6.22
CA PHE A 311 -15.69 -7.34 4.91
C PHE A 311 -16.55 -6.12 4.54
N VAL A 312 -17.32 -5.59 5.49
CA VAL A 312 -18.08 -4.36 5.30
C VAL A 312 -17.13 -3.21 4.97
N ILE A 313 -16.03 -3.04 5.71
CA ILE A 313 -15.03 -2.00 5.43
C ILE A 313 -14.45 -2.14 4.01
N ALA A 314 -14.15 -3.37 3.57
CA ALA A 314 -13.58 -3.59 2.23
C ALA A 314 -14.59 -3.43 1.07
N VAL A 315 -15.90 -3.51 1.33
CA VAL A 315 -16.94 -3.47 0.26
C VAL A 315 -17.69 -2.14 0.20
N ILE A 316 -17.75 -1.37 1.30
CA ILE A 316 -18.41 -0.05 1.35
C ILE A 316 -18.05 0.86 0.15
N PRO A 317 -16.78 0.95 -0.30
CA PRO A 317 -16.41 1.84 -1.41
C PRO A 317 -17.15 1.56 -2.73
N PHE A 318 -17.71 0.37 -2.93
CA PHE A 318 -18.52 0.07 -4.13
C PHE A 318 -19.96 0.59 -4.06
N SER A 319 -20.44 1.01 -2.89
CA SER A 319 -21.85 1.37 -2.67
C SER A 319 -22.26 2.62 -3.42
N ASN A 320 -21.35 3.60 -3.56
CA ASN A 320 -21.61 4.84 -4.26
C ASN A 320 -20.40 5.26 -5.10
N LYS A 321 -20.49 5.01 -6.41
CA LYS A 321 -19.43 5.37 -7.37
C LYS A 321 -19.23 6.88 -7.48
N ASP A 322 -20.28 7.68 -7.30
CA ASP A 322 -20.18 9.15 -7.38
C ASP A 322 -19.45 9.73 -6.16
N TYR A 323 -19.49 9.04 -5.02
CA TYR A 323 -18.82 9.48 -3.79
C TYR A 323 -17.39 8.93 -3.64
N PHE A 324 -17.16 7.67 -4.01
CA PHE A 324 -15.88 6.98 -3.82
C PHE A 324 -15.02 6.92 -5.09
N GLY A 325 -15.58 7.19 -6.27
CA GLY A 325 -14.90 7.06 -7.55
C GLY A 325 -14.36 5.65 -7.79
N ASN A 326 -13.26 5.56 -8.53
CA ASN A 326 -12.51 4.30 -8.71
C ASN A 326 -11.57 4.04 -7.51
N PHE A 327 -12.12 3.83 -6.32
CA PHE A 327 -11.37 3.69 -5.06
C PHE A 327 -10.17 2.72 -5.22
N TYR A 328 -10.40 1.43 -5.48
CA TYR A 328 -9.29 0.48 -5.58
C TYR A 328 -8.42 0.66 -6.83
N GLY A 329 -8.88 1.34 -7.87
CA GLY A 329 -8.17 1.47 -9.15
C GLY A 329 -7.47 2.80 -9.37
N LYS A 330 -7.03 3.50 -8.30
CA LYS A 330 -6.31 4.77 -8.47
C LYS A 330 -4.80 4.61 -8.69
N ASN A 331 -4.22 3.47 -8.32
CA ASN A 331 -2.80 3.16 -8.51
C ASN A 331 -2.61 1.77 -9.12
N GLY A 332 -1.40 1.51 -9.65
CA GLY A 332 -1.10 0.24 -10.34
C GLY A 332 -1.13 -1.01 -9.45
N VAL A 333 -1.04 -0.86 -8.13
CA VAL A 333 -1.06 -1.98 -7.16
C VAL A 333 -2.43 -2.23 -6.54
N CYS A 334 -3.40 -1.41 -6.88
CA CYS A 334 -4.78 -1.53 -6.43
C CYS A 334 -5.00 -1.38 -4.91
N PHE A 335 -4.13 -0.63 -4.22
CA PHE A 335 -4.17 -0.47 -2.76
C PHE A 335 -4.68 0.92 -2.35
N PRO A 336 -5.65 1.03 -1.43
CA PRO A 336 -6.36 2.30 -1.14
C PRO A 336 -5.64 3.25 -0.18
N LEU A 337 -4.34 3.51 -0.41
CA LEU A 337 -3.53 4.42 0.39
C LEU A 337 -3.23 5.72 -0.38
N TYR A 338 -4.16 6.68 -0.32
CA TYR A 338 -4.00 8.00 -0.97
C TYR A 338 -3.29 9.00 -0.05
N TYR A 339 -2.54 9.93 -0.63
CA TYR A 339 -1.84 11.00 0.08
C TYR A 339 -2.03 12.39 -0.55
N ASP A 340 -2.51 12.46 -1.79
CA ASP A 340 -2.82 13.71 -2.48
C ASP A 340 -4.25 14.17 -2.14
N GLN A 341 -4.39 15.42 -1.67
CA GLN A 341 -5.61 16.04 -1.14
C GLN A 341 -6.66 16.42 -2.19
N THR A 342 -6.42 16.06 -3.45
CA THR A 342 -7.13 16.65 -4.59
C THR A 342 -8.08 15.69 -5.28
N GLU A 343 -8.42 14.57 -4.65
CA GLU A 343 -9.36 13.58 -5.19
C GLU A 343 -10.55 13.36 -4.25
N ASP A 344 -11.75 13.23 -4.83
CA ASP A 344 -13.05 12.90 -4.23
C ASP A 344 -13.05 12.88 -2.69
N ILE A 345 -13.56 13.95 -2.09
CA ILE A 345 -13.63 14.20 -0.62
C ILE A 345 -14.01 12.93 0.16
N GLY A 346 -14.89 12.11 -0.42
CA GLY A 346 -15.34 10.85 0.17
C GLY A 346 -14.30 9.74 0.23
N SER A 347 -13.53 9.54 -0.85
CA SER A 347 -12.52 8.48 -0.95
C SER A 347 -11.32 8.75 -0.03
N GLU A 348 -10.86 9.99 0.01
CA GLU A 348 -9.76 10.42 0.87
C GLU A 348 -10.18 10.34 2.34
N GLY A 349 -11.33 10.93 2.69
CA GLY A 349 -11.86 10.91 4.05
C GLY A 349 -12.07 9.49 4.58
N TYR A 350 -12.52 8.57 3.74
CA TYR A 350 -12.68 7.17 4.11
C TYR A 350 -11.34 6.46 4.34
N SER A 351 -10.39 6.57 3.42
CA SER A 351 -9.04 6.02 3.57
C SER A 351 -8.35 6.56 4.83
N LEU A 352 -8.49 7.86 5.11
CA LEU A 352 -7.97 8.49 6.32
C LEU A 352 -8.67 7.95 7.57
N GLY A 353 -10.00 7.88 7.57
CA GLY A 353 -10.77 7.37 8.70
C GLY A 353 -10.40 5.94 9.10
N ILE A 354 -10.13 5.07 8.13
CA ILE A 354 -9.72 3.69 8.41
C ILE A 354 -8.24 3.60 8.79
N PHE A 355 -7.32 4.02 7.92
CA PHE A 355 -5.88 3.83 8.13
C PHE A 355 -5.28 4.71 9.21
N LEU A 356 -5.81 5.92 9.43
CA LEU A 356 -5.36 6.80 10.51
C LEU A 356 -6.31 6.74 11.70
N GLY A 357 -7.63 6.69 11.52
CA GLY A 357 -8.57 6.66 12.65
C GLY A 357 -8.60 5.30 13.36
N VAL A 358 -9.14 4.28 12.69
CA VAL A 358 -9.35 2.94 13.27
C VAL A 358 -8.01 2.29 13.65
N ASN A 359 -7.03 2.31 12.75
CA ASN A 359 -5.75 1.63 12.99
C ASN A 359 -4.89 2.32 14.05
N LEU A 360 -4.91 3.66 14.14
CA LEU A 360 -4.21 4.36 15.23
C LEU A 360 -4.89 4.08 16.58
N LEU A 361 -6.22 4.07 16.63
CA LEU A 361 -6.95 3.74 17.85
C LEU A 361 -6.64 2.32 18.32
N ALA A 362 -6.66 1.35 17.40
CA ALA A 362 -6.25 -0.03 17.66
C ALA A 362 -4.81 -0.09 18.20
N PHE A 363 -3.88 0.60 17.55
CA PHE A 363 -2.48 0.69 17.96
C PHE A 363 -2.32 1.26 19.37
N LEU A 364 -3.01 2.37 19.69
CA LEU A 364 -2.97 2.98 21.02
C LEU A 364 -3.53 2.04 22.10
N ILE A 365 -4.63 1.32 21.82
CA ILE A 365 -5.19 0.32 22.72
C ILE A 365 -4.17 -0.80 22.99
N ILE A 366 -3.51 -1.27 21.94
CA ILE A 366 -2.47 -2.31 22.03
C ILE A 366 -1.33 -1.81 22.94
N VAL A 367 -0.72 -0.67 22.63
CA VAL A 367 0.42 -0.12 23.38
C VAL A 367 0.04 0.11 24.85
N PHE A 368 -1.13 0.70 25.11
CA PHE A 368 -1.61 0.93 26.48
C PHE A 368 -1.83 -0.37 27.25
N SER A 369 -2.48 -1.36 26.62
CA SER A 369 -2.73 -2.68 27.22
C SER A 369 -1.42 -3.38 27.60
N TYR A 370 -0.39 -3.30 26.76
CA TYR A 370 0.93 -3.88 27.06
C TYR A 370 1.70 -3.11 28.13
N GLY A 371 1.62 -1.78 28.13
CA GLY A 371 2.23 -0.96 29.18
C GLY A 371 1.73 -1.39 30.57
N ILE A 372 0.41 -1.53 30.72
CA ILE A 372 -0.18 -1.99 31.98
C ILE A 372 0.17 -3.44 32.28
N MET A 373 0.08 -4.34 31.29
CA MET A 373 0.41 -5.76 31.45
C MET A 373 1.84 -5.93 31.98
N PHE A 374 2.80 -5.20 31.42
CA PHE A 374 4.20 -5.25 31.84
C PHE A 374 4.41 -4.70 33.25
N CYS A 375 3.75 -3.58 33.59
CA CYS A 375 3.77 -3.01 34.93
C CYS A 375 3.17 -3.99 35.97
N SER A 376 2.05 -4.63 35.64
CA SER A 376 1.40 -5.64 36.48
C SER A 376 2.32 -6.84 36.72
N ILE A 377 2.94 -7.37 35.67
CA ILE A 377 3.89 -8.49 35.77
C ILE A 377 5.09 -8.13 36.68
N LYS A 378 5.68 -6.94 36.50
CA LYS A 378 6.79 -6.47 37.34
C LYS A 378 6.39 -6.35 38.81
N LYS A 379 5.20 -5.79 39.09
CA LYS A 379 4.67 -5.64 40.45
C LYS A 379 4.47 -7.01 41.11
N THR A 380 3.86 -7.95 40.39
CA THR A 380 3.62 -9.32 40.88
C THR A 380 4.93 -10.09 41.11
N ALA A 381 5.93 -9.87 40.24
CA ALA A 381 7.26 -10.49 40.38
C ALA A 381 8.04 -10.02 41.62
N LEU A 382 7.89 -8.75 42.02
CA LEU A 382 8.53 -8.20 43.22
C LEU A 382 7.88 -8.69 44.52
N GLN A 383 6.58 -9.02 44.50
CA GLN A 383 5.82 -9.36 45.71
C GLN A 383 5.88 -10.86 46.10
N THR A 384 6.33 -11.77 45.22
CA THR A 384 6.33 -13.22 45.53
C THR A 384 7.60 -13.96 45.10
N THR A 385 8.52 -14.18 46.04
CA THR A 385 9.78 -14.95 45.85
C THR A 385 9.57 -16.47 45.68
N LYS A 386 8.46 -17.04 46.17
CA LYS A 386 8.17 -18.49 46.13
C LYS A 386 7.48 -19.00 44.85
N VAL A 387 7.02 -18.12 43.95
CA VAL A 387 6.26 -18.48 42.73
C VAL A 387 7.08 -18.26 41.44
N ARG A 388 8.41 -18.25 41.56
CA ARG A 388 9.37 -17.93 40.49
C ARG A 388 9.19 -18.77 39.21
N HIS A 389 8.78 -20.04 39.33
CA HIS A 389 8.56 -20.91 38.17
C HIS A 389 7.27 -20.59 37.38
N ARG A 390 6.19 -20.20 38.05
CA ARG A 390 4.92 -19.83 37.38
C ARG A 390 5.05 -18.44 36.74
N ILE A 391 5.72 -17.52 37.43
CA ILE A 391 6.08 -16.17 36.92
C ILE A 391 7.00 -16.27 35.70
N GLY A 392 8.00 -17.17 35.71
CA GLY A 392 8.90 -17.35 34.56
C GLY A 392 8.16 -17.74 33.28
N ARG A 393 7.09 -18.54 33.38
CA ARG A 393 6.25 -18.91 32.23
C ARG A 393 5.39 -17.73 31.73
N GLU A 394 4.85 -16.92 32.64
CA GLU A 394 4.05 -15.73 32.30
C GLU A 394 4.91 -14.59 31.72
N VAL A 395 6.12 -14.37 32.25
CA VAL A 395 7.11 -13.42 31.72
C VAL A 395 7.60 -13.84 30.32
N ALA A 396 7.86 -15.13 30.11
CA ALA A 396 8.25 -15.64 28.78
C ALA A 396 7.14 -15.47 27.75
N VAL A 397 5.87 -15.62 28.18
CA VAL A 397 4.71 -15.37 27.32
C VAL A 397 4.57 -13.88 27.01
N ALA A 398 4.71 -12.98 28.00
CA ALA A 398 4.62 -11.53 27.79
C ALA A 398 5.74 -11.00 26.90
N ASN A 399 7.00 -11.44 27.10
CA ASN A 399 8.12 -11.05 26.23
C ASN A 399 7.94 -11.49 24.78
N ARG A 400 7.25 -12.61 24.54
CA ARG A 400 6.92 -13.06 23.19
C ARG A 400 5.90 -12.15 22.51
N PHE A 401 4.88 -11.72 23.25
CA PHE A 401 3.87 -10.80 22.74
C PHE A 401 4.44 -9.39 22.49
N PHE A 402 5.40 -8.96 23.30
CA PHE A 402 6.13 -7.71 23.06
C PHE A 402 6.75 -7.66 21.66
N PHE A 403 7.41 -8.73 21.19
CA PHE A 403 7.99 -8.76 19.84
C PHE A 403 6.95 -8.73 18.73
N ILE A 404 5.76 -9.29 18.96
CA ILE A 404 4.64 -9.23 17.99
C ILE A 404 4.11 -7.80 17.85
N VAL A 405 3.92 -7.12 18.98
CA VAL A 405 3.46 -5.74 19.00
C VAL A 405 4.50 -4.81 18.42
N PHE A 406 5.77 -5.05 18.73
CA PHE A 406 6.88 -4.27 18.22
C PHE A 406 7.03 -4.41 16.70
N SER A 407 6.89 -5.62 16.15
CA SER A 407 6.91 -5.81 14.69
C SER A 407 5.74 -5.11 14.01
N ASP A 408 4.54 -5.21 14.57
CA ASP A 408 3.34 -4.54 14.05
C ASP A 408 3.49 -3.00 14.10
N ALA A 409 3.99 -2.47 15.22
CA ALA A 409 4.29 -1.05 15.39
C ALA A 409 5.21 -0.51 14.30
N ILE A 410 6.32 -1.21 14.02
CA ILE A 410 7.28 -0.79 13.00
C ILE A 410 6.64 -0.77 11.61
N CYS A 411 5.73 -1.70 11.32
CA CYS A 411 5.07 -1.75 10.01
C CYS A 411 4.03 -0.64 9.82
N TRP A 412 3.38 -0.20 10.90
CA TRP A 412 2.34 0.84 10.85
C TRP A 412 2.85 2.27 11.02
N ILE A 413 3.98 2.49 11.70
CA ILE A 413 4.57 3.83 11.88
C ILE A 413 4.72 4.58 10.54
N PRO A 414 5.28 4.00 9.46
CA PRO A 414 5.39 4.70 8.17
C PRO A 414 4.04 5.14 7.61
N VAL A 415 2.99 4.32 7.76
CA VAL A 415 1.64 4.63 7.29
C VAL A 415 1.08 5.84 8.05
N PHE A 416 1.22 5.84 9.39
CA PHE A 416 0.75 6.95 10.22
C PHE A 416 1.50 8.25 9.89
N VAL A 417 2.82 8.18 9.72
CA VAL A 417 3.64 9.35 9.35
C VAL A 417 3.19 9.93 8.01
N ILE A 418 3.02 9.09 6.98
CA ILE A 418 2.57 9.55 5.65
C ILE A 418 1.19 10.20 5.74
N LYS A 419 0.23 9.59 6.47
CA LYS A 419 -1.12 10.16 6.61
C LYS A 419 -1.14 11.46 7.41
N ILE A 420 -0.29 11.60 8.43
CA ILE A 420 -0.14 12.86 9.18
C ILE A 420 0.52 13.94 8.31
N LEU A 421 1.56 13.60 7.54
CA LEU A 421 2.20 14.55 6.62
C LEU A 421 1.25 15.02 5.50
N SER A 422 0.40 14.11 5.00
CA SER A 422 -0.65 14.42 4.05
C SER A 422 -1.68 15.42 4.62
N LEU A 423 -2.03 15.34 5.91
CA LEU A 423 -2.86 16.35 6.58
C LEU A 423 -2.20 17.74 6.65
N PHE A 424 -0.86 17.79 6.75
CA PHE A 424 -0.08 19.03 6.76
C PHE A 424 0.25 19.58 5.36
N GLN A 425 -0.30 19.01 4.28
CA GLN A 425 -0.05 19.45 2.90
C GLN A 425 1.43 19.39 2.49
N VAL A 426 2.21 18.51 3.11
CA VAL A 426 3.61 18.32 2.75
C VAL A 426 3.69 17.39 1.54
N GLU A 427 4.40 17.80 0.49
CA GLU A 427 4.65 16.95 -0.68
C GLU A 427 5.46 15.72 -0.26
N ILE A 428 4.89 14.53 -0.45
CA ILE A 428 5.50 13.26 -0.05
C ILE A 428 6.10 12.61 -1.29
N PRO A 429 7.39 12.21 -1.27
CA PRO A 429 7.99 11.50 -2.39
C PRO A 429 7.26 10.17 -2.68
N ASP A 430 6.81 9.99 -3.92
CA ASP A 430 6.05 8.81 -4.36
C ASP A 430 6.84 7.49 -4.20
N THR A 431 8.17 7.57 -4.10
CA THR A 431 9.01 6.39 -3.83
C THR A 431 8.73 5.79 -2.44
N ILE A 432 8.43 6.62 -1.43
CA ILE A 432 8.22 6.15 -0.05
C ILE A 432 6.90 5.37 0.05
N THR A 433 5.84 5.85 -0.60
CA THR A 433 4.52 5.20 -0.58
C THR A 433 4.59 3.79 -1.16
N SER A 434 5.39 3.60 -2.21
CA SER A 434 5.68 2.32 -2.85
C SER A 434 6.30 1.31 -1.90
N TRP A 435 7.31 1.73 -1.12
CA TRP A 435 7.94 0.88 -0.10
C TRP A 435 6.95 0.52 1.01
N VAL A 436 6.08 1.44 1.40
CA VAL A 436 5.09 1.17 2.44
C VAL A 436 4.08 0.11 2.03
N VAL A 437 3.50 0.24 0.83
CA VAL A 437 2.46 -0.70 0.34
C VAL A 437 3.03 -2.07 0.00
N ILE A 438 4.18 -2.12 -0.67
CA ILE A 438 4.73 -3.37 -1.20
C ILE A 438 5.65 -4.09 -0.21
N PHE A 439 6.30 -3.37 0.69
CA PHE A 439 7.27 -3.95 1.61
C PHE A 439 6.82 -3.87 3.08
N PHE A 440 6.64 -2.69 3.65
CA PHE A 440 6.42 -2.56 5.10
C PHE A 440 5.11 -3.17 5.57
N LEU A 441 3.99 -2.86 4.92
CA LEU A 441 2.67 -3.39 5.30
C LEU A 441 2.63 -4.93 5.24
N PRO A 442 3.05 -5.59 4.14
CA PRO A 442 2.99 -7.05 4.06
C PRO A 442 4.02 -7.80 4.91
N VAL A 443 5.13 -7.15 5.30
CA VAL A 443 6.16 -7.76 6.17
C VAL A 443 5.56 -8.16 7.53
N ASN A 444 4.58 -7.42 8.05
CA ASN A 444 3.91 -7.79 9.29
C ASN A 444 3.28 -9.20 9.22
N SER A 445 2.51 -9.45 8.16
CA SER A 445 1.88 -10.75 7.88
C SER A 445 2.89 -11.87 7.62
N ALA A 446 4.10 -11.55 7.14
CA ALA A 446 5.19 -12.50 6.97
C ALA A 446 5.90 -12.86 8.29
N LEU A 447 6.05 -11.90 9.20
CA LEU A 447 6.72 -12.08 10.49
C LEU A 447 5.81 -12.77 11.52
N ASN A 448 4.50 -12.58 11.43
CA ASN A 448 3.49 -13.17 12.31
C ASN A 448 3.70 -14.69 12.55
N PRO A 449 3.78 -15.55 11.51
CA PRO A 449 4.10 -16.97 11.66
C PRO A 449 5.33 -17.27 12.51
N ILE A 450 6.40 -16.48 12.30
CA ILE A 450 7.69 -16.67 12.96
C ILE A 450 7.53 -16.38 14.45
N LEU A 451 6.87 -15.28 14.75
CA LEU A 451 6.63 -14.81 16.11
C LEU A 451 5.60 -15.69 16.86
N TYR A 452 4.67 -16.35 16.16
CA TYR A 452 3.71 -17.30 16.75
C TYR A 452 4.22 -18.73 16.89
N THR A 453 5.27 -19.11 16.18
CA THR A 453 5.68 -20.52 16.11
C THR A 453 7.07 -20.73 16.67
N PHE A 454 8.08 -20.01 16.15
CA PHE A 454 9.49 -20.21 16.53
C PHE A 454 9.82 -19.68 17.94
N THR A 455 9.00 -18.78 18.49
CA THR A 455 9.15 -18.31 19.88
C THR A 455 8.59 -19.30 20.92
N THR A 456 7.88 -20.35 20.50
CA THR A 456 7.29 -21.34 21.43
C THR A 456 8.33 -22.37 21.88
N SER A 457 8.50 -22.56 23.19
CA SER A 457 9.40 -23.58 23.77
C SER A 457 9.11 -24.99 23.23
N VAL A 458 7.84 -25.36 23.13
CA VAL A 458 7.40 -26.67 22.61
C VAL A 458 7.88 -26.94 21.18
N PHE A 459 7.90 -25.91 20.32
CA PHE A 459 8.41 -26.04 18.95
C PHE A 459 9.93 -26.10 18.93
N LYS A 460 10.62 -25.26 19.72
CA LYS A 460 12.08 -25.34 19.89
C LYS A 460 12.51 -26.73 20.39
N ASP A 461 11.76 -27.33 21.29
CA ASP A 461 12.08 -28.64 21.85
C ASP A 461 11.82 -29.78 20.85
N LYS A 462 10.71 -29.73 20.10
CA LYS A 462 10.47 -30.69 19.00
C LYS A 462 11.45 -30.52 17.84
N LEU A 463 11.81 -29.29 17.49
CA LEU A 463 12.82 -28.99 16.47
C LEU A 463 14.20 -29.48 16.91
N LYS A 464 14.59 -29.26 18.17
CA LYS A 464 15.81 -29.83 18.77
C LYS A 464 15.78 -31.35 18.74
N GLN A 465 14.64 -31.98 19.04
CA GLN A 465 14.51 -33.44 18.95
C GLN A 465 14.63 -33.96 17.52
N LEU A 466 14.07 -33.25 16.52
CA LEU A 466 14.19 -33.60 15.11
C LEU A 466 15.62 -33.39 14.59
N LEU A 467 16.26 -32.26 14.93
CA LEU A 467 17.66 -31.98 14.63
C LEU A 467 18.59 -33.01 15.28
N HIS A 468 18.34 -33.39 16.54
CA HIS A 468 19.09 -34.46 17.20
C HIS A 468 18.86 -35.83 16.56
N ARG A 469 17.64 -36.14 16.11
CA ARG A 469 17.38 -37.38 15.34
C ARG A 469 18.09 -37.38 13.99
N HIS A 470 18.14 -36.23 13.31
CA HIS A 470 18.83 -36.08 12.04
C HIS A 470 20.36 -36.13 12.21
N GLN A 471 20.91 -35.45 13.22
CA GLN A 471 22.31 -35.56 13.62
C GLN A 471 22.67 -36.99 14.03
N ARG A 472 21.83 -37.69 14.81
CA ARG A 472 22.04 -39.11 15.13
C ARG A 472 22.00 -39.99 13.88
N LYS A 473 21.06 -39.77 12.95
CA LYS A 473 21.02 -40.50 11.67
C LYS A 473 22.26 -40.23 10.81
N SER A 474 22.72 -38.98 10.74
CA SER A 474 23.95 -38.59 10.04
C SER A 474 25.19 -39.22 10.68
N ILE A 475 25.32 -39.18 12.01
CA ILE A 475 26.40 -39.83 12.76
C ILE A 475 26.37 -41.35 12.56
N PHE A 476 25.19 -41.99 12.58
CA PHE A 476 25.05 -43.42 12.30
C PHE A 476 25.39 -43.76 10.84
N GLN A 477 25.06 -42.90 9.86
CA GLN A 477 25.46 -43.07 8.48
C GLN A 477 26.97 -42.89 8.28
N MET A 478 27.62 -41.94 8.97
CA MET A 478 29.08 -41.80 8.99
C MET A 478 29.75 -43.00 9.66
N LYS A 479 29.21 -43.50 10.78
CA LYS A 479 29.75 -44.67 11.48
C LYS A 479 29.56 -45.95 10.67
N LYS A 480 28.46 -46.08 9.92
CA LYS A 480 28.23 -47.18 8.96
C LYS A 480 29.18 -47.11 7.76
N LYS A 481 29.46 -45.91 7.24
CA LYS A 481 30.49 -45.68 6.20
C LYS A 481 31.90 -46.02 6.70
N SER A 482 32.21 -45.66 7.95
CA SER A 482 33.48 -45.99 8.63
C SER A 482 33.64 -47.49 8.91
N LEU A 483 32.58 -48.19 9.28
CA LEU A 483 32.60 -49.66 9.47
C LEU A 483 32.68 -50.43 8.15
N SER A 484 32.16 -49.88 7.05
CA SER A 484 32.27 -50.50 5.71
C SER A 484 33.63 -50.27 5.02
N THR A 485 34.51 -49.45 5.59
CA THR A 485 35.87 -49.18 5.07
C THR A 485 36.99 -49.89 5.85
N SER A 486 36.66 -50.64 6.89
CA SER A 486 37.61 -51.57 7.54
C SER A 486 37.55 -52.92 6.84
N ILE A 487 38.25 -53.01 5.71
CA ILE A 487 38.58 -54.28 5.04
C ILE A 487 39.54 -55.04 5.96
N VAL A 488 39.08 -56.21 6.39
CA VAL A 488 39.86 -57.26 7.05
C VAL A 488 40.87 -57.79 6.04
N TRP A 489 42.17 -57.65 6.33
CA TRP A 489 43.18 -58.50 5.71
C TRP A 489 43.09 -59.87 6.38
N ALA A 490 42.78 -60.89 5.58
CA ALA A 490 42.83 -62.28 5.98
C ALA A 490 44.11 -62.88 5.38
N ASP A 491 45.05 -63.27 6.24
CA ASP A 491 46.11 -64.22 5.90
C ASP A 491 45.75 -65.60 6.48
N ASP A 492 46.03 -66.62 5.67
CA ASP A 492 45.70 -68.04 5.83
C ASP A 492 46.29 -68.70 7.10
N TYR A 493 45.51 -69.59 7.74
CA TYR A 493 45.76 -71.03 7.91
C TYR A 493 44.98 -71.65 9.10
N SER A 494 44.28 -72.75 8.80
CA SER A 494 43.84 -73.87 9.66
C SER A 494 43.00 -73.67 10.94
N SER A 495 41.80 -74.27 10.86
CA SER A 495 41.17 -75.21 11.84
C SER A 495 40.23 -74.70 12.96
N VAL A 496 38.95 -75.09 12.80
CA VAL A 496 38.05 -75.75 13.78
C VAL A 496 37.76 -75.04 15.13
N LYS A 497 36.51 -74.56 15.35
CA LYS A 497 35.42 -75.25 16.08
C LYS A 497 34.16 -74.39 16.27
N LEU A 498 33.01 -75.08 16.27
CA LEU A 498 31.63 -74.62 16.34
C LEU A 498 31.12 -74.48 17.80
N GLY A 499 30.16 -73.58 18.06
CA GLY A 499 29.28 -73.55 19.25
C GLY A 499 28.28 -72.38 19.17
N VAL A 500 27.04 -72.54 18.66
CA VAL A 500 25.77 -72.94 19.33
C VAL A 500 25.43 -72.02 20.52
N LEU A 501 24.57 -70.99 20.39
CA LEU A 501 23.09 -70.92 20.35
C LEU A 501 22.38 -71.14 21.71
N ASN A 502 21.57 -70.14 22.13
CA ASN A 502 20.28 -70.24 22.86
C ASN A 502 19.66 -68.81 22.89
N LYS A 503 18.51 -68.45 22.29
CA LYS A 503 17.08 -68.82 22.53
C LYS A 503 16.72 -68.72 24.04
N ILE A 504 15.64 -68.11 24.56
CA ILE A 504 14.28 -67.83 24.04
C ILE A 504 13.46 -66.99 25.08
N THR A 505 12.53 -66.16 24.58
CA THR A 505 11.18 -65.70 25.05
C THR A 505 10.86 -64.96 26.38
N PHE A 506 10.31 -63.74 26.20
CA PHE A 506 8.96 -63.20 26.54
C PHE A 506 8.02 -63.90 27.55
N GLY A 507 7.36 -63.09 28.40
CA GLY A 507 6.01 -63.39 28.94
C GLY A 507 5.57 -62.67 30.24
N ASP A 508 4.92 -61.51 30.10
CA ASP A 508 3.82 -60.90 30.87
C ASP A 508 3.60 -60.99 32.40
N SER A 509 3.55 -59.77 32.98
CA SER A 509 2.45 -59.17 33.77
C SER A 509 2.29 -59.38 35.29
N MET A 510 1.93 -58.25 35.92
CA MET A 510 1.02 -58.07 37.06
C MET A 510 1.54 -58.11 38.52
N ILE A 511 1.21 -56.99 39.21
CA ILE A 511 0.87 -56.83 40.64
C ILE A 511 1.99 -56.41 41.64
N LYS A 512 1.85 -55.14 42.08
CA LYS A 512 2.32 -54.47 43.32
C LYS A 512 1.63 -55.07 44.57
N PRO A 513 1.94 -54.75 45.87
CA PRO A 513 2.88 -53.75 46.40
C PRO A 513 3.66 -54.16 47.69
N MET A 514 4.31 -53.14 48.28
CA MET A 514 4.63 -52.90 49.71
C MET A 514 5.93 -53.47 50.31
N SER A 515 6.84 -52.53 50.59
CA SER A 515 7.25 -52.20 51.96
C SER A 515 7.10 -50.70 52.17
#